data_AF-A0A4R2CZ64-F1
#
_entry.id   AF-A0A4R2CZ64-F1
#
_cell.length_a   1.000
_cell.length_b   1.000
_cell.length_c   1.000
_cell.angle_alpha   90.00
_cell.angle_beta   90.00
_cell.angle_gamma   90.00
#
_symmetry.space_group_name_H-M   'P 1'
#
loop_
_entity.id
_entity.type
_entity.pdbx_description
1 polymer ?
#
loop_
_entity_poly.entity_id
_entity_poly.type
_entity_poly.pdbx_seq_one_letter_code
_entity_poly.pdbx_strand_id
1 'polypeptide(L)'
;MVDIDDKLFWIGGLGWPGDAYGQVFLGRAARQLGKTLFPSDWTGAEMMTELPYPRDVFYIDGEERTTPKPLFWIEVHLLDILARVIRENHPEIGIRFTPGPTRRPVLTDEQYMMALTTIERVNPIRGAALSRWAKVSAELGAALRDGKIKFALLPTQGGQFLTDTQPFWWNIPSTAHRWMRCRMSPTEPYSTASVGAGFMYIFVDDADLASFLADHRMADATAATPMQQSSNKTFTAALALLSNWNPPKRTIRAFESYCKENGISSKIAREAYGTLGTAKGRKRA
;
A
#
# COMPACT_ATOMS: atom_id res chain seq x y z
N MET A 1 4.67 1.12 15.85
CA MET A 1 3.21 1.20 16.04
C MET A 1 2.82 2.58 15.57
N VAL A 2 1.95 2.71 14.56
CA VAL A 2 1.45 4.03 14.14
C VAL A 2 0.49 4.52 15.21
N ASP A 3 0.71 5.72 15.75
CA ASP A 3 -0.16 6.30 16.77
C ASP A 3 -1.58 6.46 16.18
N ILE A 4 -2.62 6.30 17.00
CA ILE A 4 -4.00 6.53 16.58
C ILE A 4 -4.16 7.97 16.07
N ASP A 5 -3.41 8.91 16.64
CA ASP A 5 -3.39 10.31 16.22
C ASP A 5 -2.80 10.49 14.82
N ASP A 6 -1.77 9.72 14.45
CA ASP A 6 -1.21 9.75 13.10
C ASP A 6 -2.19 9.12 12.11
N LYS A 7 -2.91 8.08 12.55
CA LYS A 7 -3.95 7.48 11.74
C LYS A 7 -5.05 8.51 11.43
N LEU A 8 -5.55 9.17 12.46
CA LEU A 8 -6.60 10.18 12.33
C LEU A 8 -6.15 11.38 11.48
N PHE A 9 -4.87 11.74 11.52
CA PHE A 9 -4.32 12.81 10.70
C PHE A 9 -4.51 12.56 9.20
N TRP A 10 -4.28 11.32 8.74
CA TRP A 10 -4.41 10.95 7.32
C TRP A 10 -5.84 10.54 6.93
N ILE A 11 -6.66 10.07 7.88
CA ILE A 11 -8.07 9.70 7.62
C ILE A 11 -8.89 10.95 7.25
N GLY A 12 -9.41 10.98 6.03
CA GLY A 12 -10.26 12.07 5.53
C GLY A 12 -9.55 13.42 5.35
N GLY A 13 -8.31 13.57 5.83
CA GLY A 13 -7.63 14.87 5.89
C GLY A 13 -8.30 15.87 6.84
N LEU A 14 -9.08 15.38 7.81
CA LEU A 14 -9.91 16.19 8.70
C LEU A 14 -9.12 17.17 9.59
N GLY A 15 -7.80 17.01 9.71
CA GLY A 15 -6.90 17.91 10.45
C GLY A 15 -5.89 18.66 9.58
N TRP A 16 -6.03 18.63 8.25
CA TRP A 16 -5.06 19.28 7.37
C TRP A 16 -5.29 20.79 7.32
N PRO A 17 -4.22 21.61 7.33
CA PRO A 17 -4.37 23.04 7.11
C PRO A 17 -4.87 23.28 5.67
N GLY A 18 -5.64 24.37 5.48
CA GLY A 18 -6.13 24.83 4.19
C GLY A 18 -5.00 25.08 3.18
N ASP A 19 -5.24 24.85 1.89
CA ASP A 19 -4.37 25.36 0.83
C ASP A 19 -4.57 26.88 0.76
N ALA A 20 -3.51 27.64 0.54
CA ALA A 20 -3.59 29.10 0.56
C ALA A 20 -2.47 29.75 -0.26
N TYR A 21 -2.75 30.89 -0.89
CA TYR A 21 -1.75 31.73 -1.57
C TYR A 21 -0.88 30.98 -2.60
N GLY A 22 -1.47 30.07 -3.39
CA GLY A 22 -0.73 29.27 -4.37
C GLY A 22 0.14 28.17 -3.75
N GLN A 23 -0.11 27.81 -2.49
CA GLN A 23 0.58 26.73 -1.77
C GLN A 23 -0.40 25.59 -1.48
N VAL A 24 0.01 24.36 -1.79
CA VAL A 24 -0.74 23.12 -1.56
C VAL A 24 -0.12 22.35 -0.40
N PHE A 25 -0.94 21.92 0.55
CA PHE A 25 -0.46 21.13 1.68
C PHE A 25 0.20 19.83 1.21
N LEU A 26 1.36 19.46 1.77
CA LEU A 26 2.15 18.31 1.30
C LEU A 26 1.35 16.99 1.24
N GLY A 27 0.45 16.75 2.21
CA GLY A 27 -0.41 15.57 2.20
C GLY A 27 -1.39 15.54 1.02
N ARG A 28 -1.87 16.71 0.56
CA ARG A 28 -2.68 16.82 -0.65
C ARG A 28 -1.84 16.63 -1.89
N ALA A 29 -0.66 17.23 -1.96
CA ALA A 29 0.26 17.05 -3.08
C ALA A 29 0.57 15.56 -3.31
N ALA A 30 0.85 14.83 -2.22
CA ALA A 30 1.03 13.38 -2.25
C ALA A 30 -0.22 12.63 -2.76
N ARG A 31 -1.43 13.02 -2.34
CA ARG A 31 -2.67 12.43 -2.87
C ARG A 31 -2.87 12.73 -4.36
N GLN A 32 -2.55 13.93 -4.83
CA GLN A 32 -2.65 14.30 -6.25
C GLN A 32 -1.67 13.51 -7.11
N LEU A 33 -0.43 13.36 -6.65
CA LEU A 33 0.57 12.53 -7.33
C LEU A 33 0.19 11.06 -7.33
N GLY A 34 -0.28 10.52 -6.19
CA GLY A 34 -0.74 9.13 -6.12
C GLY A 34 -1.88 8.80 -7.07
N LYS A 35 -2.87 9.70 -7.20
CA LYS A 35 -3.93 9.57 -8.21
C LYS A 35 -3.42 9.67 -9.64
N THR A 36 -2.35 10.43 -9.86
CA THR A 36 -1.73 10.58 -11.19
C THR A 36 -0.99 9.31 -11.58
N LEU A 37 -0.16 8.76 -10.68
CA LEU A 37 0.64 7.55 -10.92
C LEU A 37 -0.17 6.25 -10.88
N PHE A 38 -1.27 6.22 -10.12
CA PHE A 38 -2.09 5.02 -9.93
C PHE A 38 -3.59 5.34 -10.04
N PRO A 39 -4.10 5.73 -11.22
CA PRO A 39 -5.47 6.25 -11.36
C PRO A 39 -6.57 5.30 -10.90
N SER A 40 -6.40 3.99 -11.09
CA SER A 40 -7.38 2.96 -10.68
C SER A 40 -7.16 2.43 -9.27
N ASP A 41 -5.92 2.46 -8.78
CA ASP A 41 -5.51 1.71 -7.60
C ASP A 41 -5.23 2.60 -6.38
N TRP A 42 -5.13 3.92 -6.59
CA TRP A 42 -4.91 4.88 -5.50
C TRP A 42 -6.18 5.11 -4.69
N THR A 43 -6.17 4.64 -3.46
CA THR A 43 -7.30 4.74 -2.52
C THR A 43 -7.25 6.02 -1.68
N GLY A 44 -6.08 6.64 -1.55
CA GLY A 44 -5.82 7.71 -0.60
C GLY A 44 -5.56 7.22 0.83
N ALA A 45 -5.65 5.91 1.07
CA ALA A 45 -5.37 5.26 2.35
C ALA A 45 -4.00 4.56 2.38
N GLU A 46 -3.18 4.70 1.33
CA GLU A 46 -1.89 4.02 1.23
C GLU A 46 -0.96 4.37 2.42
N MET A 47 -0.96 5.62 2.86
CA MET A 47 -0.14 6.12 3.98
C MET A 47 -0.59 5.55 5.34
N MET A 48 -1.81 5.03 5.38
CA MET A 48 -2.44 4.40 6.53
C MET A 48 -2.28 2.89 6.55
N THR A 49 -1.68 2.35 5.50
CA THR A 49 -1.54 0.91 5.34
C THR A 49 -0.58 0.42 6.40
N GLU A 50 -1.07 -0.47 7.25
CA GLU A 50 -0.21 -1.14 8.21
C GLU A 50 0.81 -2.02 7.49
N LEU A 51 1.95 -2.25 8.14
CA LEU A 51 2.91 -3.21 7.63
C LEU A 51 2.25 -4.59 7.42
N PRO A 52 2.71 -5.36 6.41
CA PRO A 52 2.28 -6.73 6.23
C PRO A 52 2.57 -7.52 7.52
N TYR A 53 1.70 -8.47 7.84
CA TYR A 53 1.98 -9.38 8.94
C TYR A 53 3.24 -10.20 8.57
N PRO A 54 4.19 -10.39 9.49
CA PRO A 54 5.47 -11.03 9.17
C PRO A 54 5.24 -12.46 8.69
N ARG A 55 5.73 -12.80 7.50
CA ARG A 55 5.56 -14.14 6.91
C ARG A 55 6.62 -15.14 7.40
N ASP A 56 7.81 -14.64 7.72
CA ASP A 56 8.97 -15.48 8.03
C ASP A 56 8.91 -16.09 9.44
N VAL A 57 8.02 -15.60 10.30
CA VAL A 57 7.75 -16.23 11.60
C VAL A 57 7.06 -17.60 11.42
N PHE A 58 6.51 -17.89 10.24
CA PHE A 58 5.81 -19.13 9.93
C PHE A 58 6.69 -20.19 9.23
N TYR A 59 7.90 -19.85 8.80
CA TYR A 59 8.84 -20.77 8.14
C TYR A 59 10.24 -20.63 8.75
N ILE A 60 10.55 -21.43 9.78
CA ILE A 60 11.91 -21.57 10.31
C ILE A 60 12.52 -22.81 9.64
N ASP A 61 13.61 -22.62 8.88
CA ASP A 61 14.42 -23.65 8.20
C ASP A 61 13.82 -24.34 6.96
N GLY A 62 12.93 -23.69 6.20
CA GLY A 62 12.51 -24.19 4.88
C GLY A 62 11.67 -25.48 4.88
N GLU A 63 11.40 -26.06 6.05
CA GLU A 63 10.42 -27.13 6.24
C GLU A 63 9.10 -26.58 6.80
N GLU A 64 7.99 -27.05 6.24
CA GLU A 64 6.64 -26.83 6.76
C GLU A 64 6.52 -27.61 8.09
N ARG A 65 6.91 -26.99 9.21
CA ARG A 65 6.81 -27.64 10.53
C ARG A 65 5.34 -27.85 10.89
N THR A 66 4.92 -29.11 10.93
CA THR A 66 3.63 -29.53 11.51
C THR A 66 3.56 -29.41 13.03
N THR A 67 4.66 -29.04 13.71
CA THR A 67 4.65 -28.65 15.14
C THR A 67 5.80 -27.68 15.46
N PRO A 68 5.54 -26.51 16.08
CA PRO A 68 6.61 -25.57 16.43
C PRO A 68 7.23 -25.93 17.80
N LYS A 69 8.57 -25.91 17.88
CA LYS A 69 9.28 -25.51 19.10
C LYS A 69 10.00 -24.20 18.82
N PRO A 70 9.40 -23.04 19.10
CA PRO A 70 10.05 -21.75 18.96
C PRO A 70 10.85 -21.44 20.22
N LEU A 71 11.85 -20.56 20.09
CA LEU A 71 12.29 -19.75 21.22
C LEU A 71 11.05 -19.04 21.79
N PHE A 72 10.75 -19.25 23.07
CA PHE A 72 9.51 -18.86 23.76
C PHE A 72 8.99 -17.45 23.44
N TRP A 73 9.87 -16.50 23.13
CA TRP A 73 9.52 -15.10 22.80
C TRP A 73 8.90 -14.93 21.40
N ILE A 74 9.29 -15.75 20.42
CA ILE A 74 8.77 -15.69 19.05
C ILE A 74 7.33 -16.22 18.99
N GLU A 75 7.04 -17.28 19.76
CA GLU A 75 5.71 -17.90 19.82
C GLU A 75 4.66 -16.96 20.42
N VAL A 76 5.03 -16.23 21.48
CA VAL A 76 4.12 -15.30 22.15
C VAL A 76 3.68 -14.18 21.22
N HIS A 77 4.63 -13.57 20.48
CA HIS A 77 4.28 -12.52 19.51
C HIS A 77 3.48 -13.05 18.33
N LEU A 78 3.70 -14.30 17.92
CA LEU A 78 2.94 -14.90 16.83
C LEU A 78 1.46 -15.06 17.18
N LEU A 79 1.14 -15.62 18.35
CA LEU A 79 -0.24 -15.80 18.77
C LEU A 79 -0.96 -14.47 18.95
N ASP A 80 -0.27 -13.43 19.43
CA ASP A 80 -0.81 -12.07 19.51
C ASP A 80 -1.11 -11.47 18.14
N ILE A 81 -0.23 -11.67 17.15
CA ILE A 81 -0.44 -11.24 15.76
C ILE A 81 -1.64 -11.97 15.15
N LEU A 82 -1.71 -13.29 15.27
CA LEU A 82 -2.81 -14.09 14.72
C LEU A 82 -4.15 -13.72 15.38
N ALA A 83 -4.15 -13.57 16.70
CA ALA A 83 -5.33 -13.11 17.42
C ALA A 83 -5.77 -11.71 16.98
N ARG A 84 -4.82 -10.81 16.73
CA ARG A 84 -5.10 -9.48 16.19
C ARG A 84 -5.72 -9.55 14.80
N VAL A 85 -5.17 -10.38 13.91
CA VAL A 85 -5.71 -10.60 12.55
C VAL A 85 -7.17 -11.05 12.62
N ILE A 86 -7.49 -12.01 13.50
CA ILE A 86 -8.86 -12.49 13.71
C ILE A 86 -9.75 -11.35 14.22
N ARG A 87 -9.37 -10.63 15.28
CA ARG A 87 -10.19 -9.52 15.81
C ARG A 87 -10.48 -8.44 14.78
N GLU A 88 -9.51 -8.13 13.91
CA GLU A 88 -9.63 -7.08 12.90
C GLU A 88 -10.46 -7.51 11.67
N ASN A 89 -10.50 -8.81 11.34
CA ASN A 89 -11.11 -9.30 10.10
C ASN A 89 -12.34 -10.21 10.31
N HIS A 90 -12.49 -10.79 11.49
CA HIS A 90 -13.56 -11.72 11.89
C HIS A 90 -14.00 -11.41 13.35
N PRO A 91 -14.50 -10.18 13.61
CA PRO A 91 -14.82 -9.72 14.97
C PRO A 91 -15.91 -10.55 15.67
N GLU A 92 -16.70 -11.30 14.91
CA GLU A 92 -17.70 -12.24 15.42
C GLU A 92 -17.08 -13.46 16.11
N ILE A 93 -15.80 -13.74 15.88
CA ILE A 93 -15.09 -14.88 16.47
C ILE A 93 -14.43 -14.45 17.79
N GLY A 94 -14.98 -14.95 18.89
CA GLY A 94 -14.42 -14.74 20.21
C GLY A 94 -13.05 -15.41 20.37
N ILE A 95 -12.07 -14.67 20.88
CA ILE A 95 -10.74 -15.19 21.23
C ILE A 95 -10.67 -15.40 22.72
N ARG A 96 -10.32 -16.62 23.14
CA ARG A 96 -10.09 -16.94 24.55
C ARG A 96 -8.68 -16.52 24.95
N PHE A 97 -8.52 -16.18 26.22
CA PHE A 97 -7.22 -15.85 26.78
C PHE A 97 -6.92 -16.75 27.97
N THR A 98 -5.65 -17.07 28.18
CA THR A 98 -5.20 -17.77 29.39
C THR A 98 -5.53 -16.92 30.64
N PRO A 99 -5.92 -17.56 31.76
CA PRO A 99 -6.07 -16.86 33.03
C PRO A 99 -4.70 -16.39 33.55
N GLY A 100 -4.69 -15.31 34.33
CA GLY A 100 -3.49 -14.78 34.98
C GLY A 100 -3.04 -13.40 34.47
N PRO A 101 -1.92 -12.88 35.01
CA PRO A 101 -1.41 -11.54 34.69
C PRO A 101 -0.87 -11.45 33.26
N THR A 102 -0.35 -12.55 32.71
CA THR A 102 0.12 -12.67 31.32
C THR A 102 -0.97 -13.32 30.46
N ARG A 103 -2.00 -12.54 30.11
CA ARG A 103 -3.08 -13.01 29.23
C ARG A 103 -2.54 -13.29 27.84
N ARG A 104 -2.54 -14.55 27.43
CA ARG A 104 -2.14 -14.99 26.09
C ARG A 104 -3.34 -15.47 25.30
N PRO A 105 -3.47 -15.14 24.02
CA PRO A 105 -4.54 -15.69 23.20
C PRO A 105 -4.36 -17.21 23.06
N VAL A 106 -5.46 -17.93 23.23
CA VAL A 106 -5.57 -19.37 23.00
C VAL A 106 -6.40 -19.55 21.74
N LEU A 107 -5.73 -19.94 20.66
CA LEU A 107 -6.36 -20.16 19.36
C LEU A 107 -6.66 -21.64 19.16
N THR A 108 -7.84 -21.96 18.64
CA THR A 108 -8.11 -23.30 18.10
C THR A 108 -7.38 -23.49 16.77
N ASP A 109 -7.22 -24.75 16.31
CA ASP A 109 -6.62 -25.05 15.00
C ASP A 109 -7.38 -24.33 13.86
N GLU A 110 -8.71 -24.28 13.96
CA GLU A 110 -9.54 -23.56 12.99
C GLU A 110 -9.27 -22.05 13.00
N GLN A 111 -9.19 -21.43 14.18
CA GLN A 111 -8.84 -20.01 14.33
C GLN A 111 -7.44 -19.73 13.78
N TYR A 112 -6.49 -20.62 14.04
CA TYR A 112 -5.13 -20.52 13.53
C TYR A 112 -5.09 -20.53 11.99
N MET A 113 -5.71 -21.54 11.36
CA MET A 113 -5.78 -21.64 9.90
C MET A 113 -6.53 -20.47 9.26
N MET A 114 -7.56 -19.97 9.94
CA MET A 114 -8.30 -18.79 9.49
C MET A 114 -7.44 -17.52 9.51
N ALA A 115 -6.65 -17.33 10.56
CA ALA A 115 -5.72 -16.21 10.64
C ALA A 115 -4.67 -16.29 9.53
N LEU A 116 -4.09 -17.47 9.28
CA LEU A 116 -3.14 -17.68 8.19
C LEU A 116 -3.74 -17.37 6.82
N THR A 117 -4.92 -17.92 6.54
CA THR A 117 -5.64 -17.65 5.27
C THR A 117 -5.94 -16.16 5.11
N THR A 118 -6.25 -15.48 6.21
CA THR A 118 -6.48 -14.02 6.21
C THR A 118 -5.19 -13.25 5.92
N ILE A 119 -4.07 -13.64 6.52
CA ILE A 119 -2.75 -13.05 6.25
C ILE A 119 -2.40 -13.19 4.77
N GLU A 120 -2.54 -14.38 4.19
CA GLU A 120 -2.24 -14.63 2.77
C GLU A 120 -3.07 -13.77 1.83
N ARG A 121 -4.32 -13.48 2.20
CA ARG A 121 -5.22 -12.59 1.44
C ARG A 121 -4.87 -11.11 1.63
N VAL A 122 -4.58 -10.68 2.86
CA VAL A 122 -4.42 -9.27 3.22
C VAL A 122 -3.02 -8.73 2.93
N ASN A 123 -1.98 -9.54 3.13
CA ASN A 123 -0.59 -9.10 2.94
C ASN A 123 -0.29 -8.61 1.52
N PRO A 124 -0.73 -9.27 0.43
CA PRO A 124 -0.51 -8.74 -0.93
C PRO A 124 -1.16 -7.37 -1.13
N ILE A 125 -2.35 -7.15 -0.56
CA ILE A 125 -3.07 -5.87 -0.64
C ILE A 125 -2.30 -4.78 0.10
N ARG A 126 -1.86 -5.06 1.34
CA ARG A 126 -1.04 -4.14 2.13
C ARG A 126 0.29 -3.84 1.45
N GLY A 127 0.96 -4.88 0.94
CA GLY A 127 2.21 -4.76 0.21
C GLY A 127 2.08 -3.85 -1.01
N ALA A 128 1.06 -4.07 -1.85
CA ALA A 128 0.81 -3.23 -3.01
C ALA A 128 0.55 -1.76 -2.63
N ALA A 129 -0.27 -1.49 -1.60
CA ALA A 129 -0.54 -0.14 -1.14
C ALA A 129 0.72 0.55 -0.59
N LEU A 130 1.55 -0.16 0.19
CA LEU A 130 2.83 0.35 0.68
C LEU A 130 3.82 0.62 -0.46
N SER A 131 3.87 -0.24 -1.48
CA SER A 131 4.71 0.00 -2.65
C SER A 131 4.29 1.25 -3.42
N ARG A 132 2.97 1.46 -3.61
CA ARG A 132 2.45 2.70 -4.21
C ARG A 132 2.85 3.93 -3.38
N TRP A 133 2.71 3.85 -2.05
CA TRP A 133 3.12 4.93 -1.17
C TRP A 133 4.62 5.23 -1.22
N ALA A 134 5.45 4.19 -1.17
CA ALA A 134 6.89 4.32 -1.27
C ALA A 134 7.29 5.01 -2.58
N LYS A 135 6.63 4.67 -3.70
CA LYS A 135 6.85 5.33 -4.99
C LYS A 135 6.45 6.80 -4.95
N VAL A 136 5.24 7.14 -4.50
CA VAL A 136 4.75 8.53 -4.42
C VAL A 136 5.65 9.40 -3.55
N SER A 137 5.96 8.94 -2.34
CA SER A 137 6.79 9.68 -1.38
C SER A 137 8.23 9.84 -1.87
N ALA A 138 8.78 8.83 -2.56
CA ALA A 138 10.11 8.93 -3.17
C ALA A 138 10.14 9.95 -4.33
N GLU A 139 9.17 9.91 -5.25
CA GLU A 139 9.11 10.83 -6.39
C GLU A 139 8.92 12.29 -5.94
N LEU A 140 7.97 12.52 -5.04
CA LEU A 140 7.71 13.86 -4.52
C LEU A 140 8.90 14.38 -3.69
N GLY A 141 9.49 13.51 -2.86
CA GLY A 141 10.71 13.85 -2.10
C GLY A 141 11.91 14.17 -2.99
N ALA A 142 12.08 13.44 -4.09
CA ALA A 142 13.13 13.73 -5.08
C ALA A 142 12.88 15.07 -5.78
N ALA A 143 11.65 15.36 -6.20
CA ALA A 143 11.29 16.63 -6.82
C ALA A 143 11.56 17.84 -5.90
N LEU A 144 11.27 17.71 -4.61
CA LEU A 144 11.54 18.72 -3.58
C LEU A 144 13.05 18.90 -3.33
N ARG A 145 13.80 17.80 -3.26
CA ARG A 145 15.26 17.81 -3.09
C ARG A 145 15.99 18.43 -4.28
N ASP A 146 15.53 18.11 -5.48
CA ASP A 146 16.16 18.55 -6.72
C ASP A 146 15.68 19.97 -7.12
N GLY A 147 14.82 20.61 -6.32
CA GLY A 147 14.33 21.96 -6.54
C GLY A 147 13.33 22.10 -7.69
N LYS A 148 12.78 20.99 -8.20
CA LYS A 148 11.73 20.99 -9.24
C LYS A 148 10.40 21.48 -8.70
N ILE A 149 10.16 21.26 -7.40
CA ILE A 149 9.01 21.77 -6.68
C ILE A 149 9.54 22.59 -5.51
N LYS A 150 9.18 23.87 -5.46
CA LYS A 150 9.46 24.71 -4.28
C LYS A 150 8.53 24.32 -3.13
N PHE A 151 9.00 24.56 -1.91
CA PHE A 151 8.20 24.36 -0.71
C PHE A 151 8.29 25.56 0.23
N ALA A 152 7.29 25.68 1.09
CA ALA A 152 7.21 26.69 2.12
C ALA A 152 6.77 26.04 3.43
N LEU A 153 7.07 26.69 4.56
CA LEU A 153 6.65 26.24 5.87
C LEU A 153 5.61 27.18 6.47
N LEU A 154 4.56 26.63 7.07
CA LEU A 154 3.53 27.37 7.77
C LEU A 154 3.51 26.99 9.25
N PRO A 155 3.60 27.93 10.20
CA PRO A 155 3.45 27.62 11.61
C PRO A 155 2.11 26.92 11.88
N THR A 156 2.10 25.99 12.83
CA THR A 156 0.90 25.18 13.12
C THR A 156 -0.29 26.00 13.64
N GLN A 157 -0.03 27.18 14.20
CA GLN A 157 -1.03 28.15 14.64
C GLN A 157 -1.45 29.14 13.53
N GLY A 158 -0.94 28.98 12.31
CA GLY A 158 -1.11 29.93 11.21
C GLY A 158 -0.06 31.04 11.21
N GLY A 159 -0.25 32.04 10.34
CA GLY A 159 0.68 33.16 10.15
C GLY A 159 1.19 33.25 8.72
N GLN A 160 2.39 33.82 8.56
CA GLN A 160 3.05 33.96 7.26
C GLN A 160 3.81 32.67 6.90
N PHE A 161 3.82 32.35 5.60
CA PHE A 161 4.69 31.33 5.06
C PHE A 161 6.16 31.73 5.16
N LEU A 162 6.99 30.81 5.64
CA LEU A 162 8.43 30.90 5.53
C LEU A 162 8.84 30.34 4.16
N THR A 163 9.34 31.22 3.29
CA THR A 163 9.65 30.92 1.87
C THR A 163 11.14 30.83 1.55
N ASP A 164 12.02 31.12 2.50
CA ASP A 164 13.48 31.02 2.36
C ASP A 164 14.00 29.57 2.52
N THR A 165 13.11 28.59 2.34
CA THR A 165 13.45 27.17 2.45
C THR A 165 14.38 26.73 1.31
N GLN A 166 15.19 25.70 1.57
CA GLN A 166 16.21 25.27 0.63
C GLN A 166 16.00 23.80 0.20
N PRO A 167 16.16 23.46 -1.09
CA PRO A 167 16.01 22.09 -1.58
C PRO A 167 16.90 21.08 -0.84
N PHE A 168 18.13 21.46 -0.50
CA PHE A 168 19.07 20.59 0.22
C PHE A 168 18.60 20.18 1.62
N TRP A 169 17.56 20.82 2.19
CA TRP A 169 16.94 20.33 3.41
C TRP A 169 16.39 18.92 3.21
N TRP A 170 15.91 18.55 2.02
CA TRP A 170 15.45 17.19 1.69
C TRP A 170 16.57 16.18 1.44
N ASN A 171 17.84 16.60 1.48
CA ASN A 171 18.98 15.71 1.30
C ASN A 171 19.36 15.01 2.63
N ILE A 172 18.51 14.10 3.08
CA ILE A 172 18.70 13.33 4.32
C ILE A 172 18.54 11.83 4.06
N PRO A 173 19.16 10.96 4.88
CA PRO A 173 19.12 9.51 4.68
C PRO A 173 17.70 8.92 4.67
N SER A 174 16.76 9.53 5.39
CA SER A 174 15.37 9.10 5.44
C SER A 174 14.44 10.30 5.58
N THR A 175 13.44 10.40 4.70
CA THR A 175 12.40 11.44 4.75
C THR A 175 11.13 10.99 5.47
N ALA A 176 11.11 9.77 6.02
CA ALA A 176 9.90 9.16 6.61
C ALA A 176 9.22 10.05 7.68
N HIS A 177 9.99 10.72 8.54
CA HIS A 177 9.45 11.59 9.59
C HIS A 177 8.71 12.82 9.03
N ARG A 178 9.10 13.32 7.86
CA ARG A 178 8.41 14.43 7.19
C ARG A 178 7.03 14.01 6.73
N TRP A 179 6.90 12.78 6.29
CA TRP A 179 5.63 12.22 5.83
C TRP A 179 4.71 11.78 6.97
N MET A 180 5.19 11.67 8.21
CA MET A 180 4.34 11.24 9.33
C MET A 180 3.23 12.27 9.61
N ARG A 181 3.58 13.56 9.64
CA ARG A 181 2.64 14.68 9.91
C ARG A 181 2.79 15.86 8.93
N CYS A 182 3.52 15.68 7.83
CA CYS A 182 3.83 16.76 6.87
C CYS A 182 4.43 17.98 7.57
N ARG A 183 5.40 17.76 8.45
CA ARG A 183 6.02 18.81 9.26
C ARG A 183 7.54 18.71 9.25
N MET A 184 8.20 19.85 9.43
CA MET A 184 9.62 19.94 9.71
C MET A 184 9.95 21.18 10.53
N SER A 185 11.12 21.20 11.16
CA SER A 185 11.64 22.37 11.87
C SER A 185 12.52 23.20 10.92
N PRO A 186 12.32 24.52 10.79
CA PRO A 186 13.22 25.38 10.04
C PRO A 186 14.58 25.59 10.74
N THR A 187 14.64 25.46 12.07
CA THR A 187 15.89 25.61 12.83
C THR A 187 16.70 24.31 12.86
N GLU A 188 16.04 23.17 12.67
CA GLU A 188 16.65 21.84 12.67
C GLU A 188 16.11 21.00 11.50
N PRO A 189 16.36 21.41 10.24
CA PRO A 189 15.75 20.76 9.07
C PRO A 189 16.18 19.30 8.87
N TYR A 190 17.28 18.89 9.49
CA TYR A 190 17.83 17.53 9.41
C TYR A 190 17.45 16.65 10.60
N SER A 191 16.69 17.17 11.56
CA SER A 191 16.23 16.40 12.72
C SER A 191 15.33 15.25 12.29
N THR A 192 15.44 14.11 12.96
CA THR A 192 14.56 12.95 12.77
C THR A 192 13.27 13.05 13.61
N ALA A 193 13.15 14.08 14.45
CA ALA A 193 11.92 14.35 15.18
C ALA A 193 10.79 14.78 14.23
N SER A 194 9.55 14.48 14.60
CA SER A 194 8.34 14.78 13.82
C SER A 194 7.34 15.68 14.56
N VAL A 195 7.62 16.00 15.83
CA VAL A 195 6.75 16.76 16.73
C VAL A 195 7.57 17.66 17.65
N GLY A 196 6.98 18.76 18.10
CA GLY A 196 7.60 19.71 19.04
C GLY A 196 7.21 21.16 18.76
N ALA A 197 7.49 22.03 19.72
CA ALA A 197 7.37 23.48 19.53
C ALA A 197 8.43 23.92 18.50
N GLY A 198 8.00 24.45 17.36
CA GLY A 198 8.87 24.84 16.24
C GLY A 198 8.69 24.01 14.96
N PHE A 199 7.96 22.89 15.03
CA PHE A 199 7.57 22.16 13.82
C PHE A 199 6.47 22.91 13.07
N MET A 200 6.69 23.12 11.77
CA MET A 200 5.80 23.81 10.85
C MET A 200 5.27 22.85 9.80
N TYR A 201 4.06 23.09 9.30
CA TYR A 201 3.49 22.34 8.19
C TYR A 201 4.25 22.62 6.90
N ILE A 202 4.46 21.58 6.10
CA ILE A 202 5.09 21.66 4.79
C ILE A 202 4.01 21.86 3.73
N PHE A 203 4.22 22.87 2.91
CA PHE A 203 3.44 23.15 1.71
C PHE A 203 4.34 23.17 0.48
N VAL A 204 3.77 22.88 -0.68
CA VAL A 204 4.46 22.93 -1.96
C VAL A 204 3.82 23.99 -2.86
N ASP A 205 4.61 24.58 -3.75
CA ASP A 205 4.10 25.52 -4.73
C ASP A 205 3.13 24.82 -5.71
N ASP A 206 1.95 25.39 -5.90
CA ASP A 206 0.88 24.82 -6.71
C ASP A 206 1.23 24.79 -8.20
N ALA A 207 1.91 25.83 -8.71
CA ALA A 207 2.28 25.90 -10.11
C ALA A 207 3.37 24.89 -10.45
N ASP A 208 4.39 24.78 -9.59
CA ASP A 208 5.44 23.77 -9.73
C ASP A 208 4.85 22.34 -9.63
N LEU A 209 3.95 22.11 -8.67
CA LEU A 209 3.25 20.82 -8.53
C LEU A 209 2.43 20.49 -9.78
N ALA A 210 1.64 21.43 -10.30
CA ALA A 210 0.83 21.23 -11.49
C ALA A 210 1.67 20.85 -12.71
N SER A 211 2.81 21.54 -12.91
CA SER A 211 3.77 21.19 -13.97
C SER A 211 4.32 19.78 -13.78
N PHE A 212 4.74 19.45 -12.56
CA PHE A 212 5.29 18.13 -12.23
C PHE A 212 4.28 16.99 -12.47
N LEU A 213 3.00 17.21 -12.13
CA LEU A 213 1.93 16.24 -12.37
C LEU A 213 1.65 16.07 -13.88
N ALA A 214 1.73 17.15 -14.67
CA ALA A 214 1.53 17.08 -16.12
C ALA A 214 2.61 16.22 -16.79
N ASP A 215 3.88 16.38 -16.38
CA ASP A 215 5.01 15.59 -16.91
C ASP A 215 4.79 14.08 -16.71
N HIS A 216 4.26 13.67 -15.55
CA HIS A 216 3.98 12.27 -15.25
C HIS A 216 2.84 11.70 -16.10
N ARG A 217 1.79 12.48 -16.37
CA ARG A 217 0.70 12.05 -17.26
C ARG A 217 1.18 11.79 -18.67
N MET A 218 2.10 12.64 -19.16
CA MET A 218 2.70 12.46 -20.48
C MET A 218 3.61 11.24 -20.53
N ALA A 219 4.42 11.02 -19.49
CA ALA A 219 5.27 9.84 -19.39
C ALA A 219 4.44 8.53 -19.44
N ASP A 220 3.34 8.44 -18.68
CA ASP A 220 2.47 7.27 -18.68
C ASP A 220 1.78 7.04 -20.03
N ALA A 221 1.32 8.10 -20.70
CA ALA A 221 0.73 8.01 -22.03
C ALA A 221 1.73 7.46 -23.07
N THR A 222 3.01 7.86 -22.96
CA THR A 222 4.07 7.34 -23.84
C THR A 222 4.47 5.90 -23.50
N ALA A 223 4.48 5.51 -22.22
CA ALA A 223 4.83 4.16 -21.80
C ALA A 223 3.75 3.11 -22.14
N ALA A 224 2.49 3.52 -22.27
CA ALA A 224 1.36 2.62 -22.57
C ALA A 224 1.32 2.08 -24.02
N THR A 225 2.20 2.52 -24.92
CA THR A 225 2.18 2.20 -26.35
C THR A 225 3.51 1.54 -26.74
N PRO A 226 3.63 0.21 -27.00
CA PRO A 226 2.68 -0.71 -27.67
C PRO A 226 2.43 -2.06 -26.95
N MET A 227 3.06 -2.34 -25.81
CA MET A 227 3.04 -3.70 -25.24
C MET A 227 1.73 -4.01 -24.49
N GLN A 228 1.17 -3.02 -23.78
CA GLN A 228 -0.11 -3.17 -23.04
C GLN A 228 -1.34 -3.27 -23.95
N GLN A 229 -1.34 -2.63 -25.13
CA GLN A 229 -2.41 -2.82 -26.10
C GLN A 229 -2.39 -4.23 -26.70
N SER A 230 -1.20 -4.80 -26.95
CA SER A 230 -1.08 -6.19 -27.43
C SER A 230 -1.54 -7.22 -26.39
N SER A 231 -1.21 -7.00 -25.10
CA SER A 231 -1.61 -7.89 -24.01
C SER A 231 -3.12 -7.78 -23.72
N ASN A 232 -3.71 -6.58 -23.77
CA ASN A 232 -5.16 -6.43 -23.60
C ASN A 232 -5.95 -7.04 -24.76
N LYS A 233 -5.48 -6.91 -26.01
CA LYS A 233 -6.14 -7.55 -27.16
C LYS A 233 -6.07 -9.08 -27.09
N THR A 234 -4.92 -9.63 -26.74
CA THR A 234 -4.74 -11.09 -26.61
C THR A 234 -5.45 -11.67 -25.39
N PHE A 235 -5.54 -10.94 -24.27
CA PHE A 235 -6.34 -11.33 -23.12
C PHE A 235 -7.85 -11.30 -23.43
N THR A 236 -8.32 -10.26 -24.12
CA THR A 236 -9.73 -10.17 -24.58
C THR A 236 -10.05 -11.32 -25.54
N ALA A 237 -9.14 -11.64 -26.47
CA ALA A 237 -9.29 -12.80 -27.35
C ALA A 237 -9.34 -14.13 -26.56
N ALA A 238 -8.52 -14.28 -25.51
CA ALA A 238 -8.55 -15.45 -24.65
C ALA A 238 -9.90 -15.59 -23.92
N LEU A 239 -10.48 -14.49 -23.41
CA LEU A 239 -11.81 -14.52 -22.79
C LEU A 239 -12.91 -14.91 -23.79
N ALA A 240 -12.84 -14.43 -25.04
CA ALA A 240 -13.76 -14.80 -26.11
C ALA A 240 -13.62 -16.27 -26.53
N LEU A 241 -12.40 -16.82 -26.52
CA LEU A 241 -12.19 -18.26 -26.69
C LEU A 241 -12.79 -19.03 -25.51
N LEU A 242 -12.58 -18.56 -24.29
CA LEU A 242 -13.06 -19.22 -23.07
C LEU A 242 -14.58 -19.33 -23.01
N SER A 243 -15.31 -18.30 -23.45
CA SER A 243 -16.78 -18.31 -23.48
C SER A 243 -17.34 -19.34 -24.47
N ASN A 244 -16.68 -19.51 -25.61
CA ASN A 244 -17.08 -20.45 -26.67
C ASN A 244 -16.51 -21.87 -26.46
N TRP A 245 -15.62 -22.06 -25.49
CA TRP A 245 -14.91 -23.31 -25.29
C TRP A 245 -15.75 -24.32 -24.48
N ASN A 246 -16.13 -25.43 -25.12
CA ASN A 246 -16.99 -26.47 -24.54
C ASN A 246 -16.38 -27.89 -24.64
N PRO A 247 -15.26 -28.17 -23.93
CA PRO A 247 -14.66 -29.50 -23.93
C PRO A 247 -15.42 -30.47 -23.01
N PRO A 248 -15.25 -31.80 -23.20
CA PRO A 248 -15.79 -32.81 -22.28
C PRO A 248 -15.29 -32.65 -20.84
N LYS A 249 -14.06 -32.14 -20.65
CA LYS A 249 -13.47 -31.81 -19.35
C LYS A 249 -12.81 -30.44 -19.41
N ARG A 250 -13.35 -29.47 -18.65
CA ARG A 250 -12.77 -28.13 -18.51
C ARG A 250 -11.59 -28.17 -17.53
N THR A 251 -10.38 -28.25 -18.08
CA THR A 251 -9.13 -28.17 -17.31
C THR A 251 -8.27 -27.02 -17.81
N ILE A 252 -7.48 -26.40 -16.94
CA ILE A 252 -6.60 -25.28 -17.32
C ILE A 252 -5.61 -25.68 -18.43
N ARG A 253 -5.08 -26.90 -18.39
CA ARG A 253 -4.16 -27.43 -19.41
C ARG A 253 -4.82 -27.57 -20.78
N ALA A 254 -6.06 -28.04 -20.82
CA ALA A 254 -6.80 -28.14 -22.07
C ALA A 254 -7.12 -26.74 -22.65
N PHE A 255 -7.39 -25.76 -21.78
CA PHE A 255 -7.62 -24.38 -22.22
C PHE A 255 -6.33 -23.71 -22.73
N GLU A 256 -5.21 -23.93 -22.06
CA GLU A 256 -3.89 -23.47 -22.52
C GLU A 256 -3.56 -24.03 -23.90
N SER A 257 -3.80 -25.33 -24.13
CA SER A 257 -3.59 -25.94 -25.46
C SER A 257 -4.46 -25.29 -26.53
N TYR A 258 -5.75 -25.08 -26.22
CA TYR A 258 -6.70 -24.43 -27.13
C TYR A 258 -6.32 -22.98 -27.46
N CYS A 259 -5.87 -22.22 -26.46
CA CYS A 259 -5.36 -20.85 -26.65
C CYS A 259 -4.08 -20.83 -27.50
N LYS A 260 -3.18 -21.81 -27.31
CA LYS A 260 -1.94 -21.91 -28.05
C LYS A 260 -2.17 -22.15 -29.55
N GLU A 261 -3.17 -22.96 -29.91
CA GLU A 261 -3.61 -23.16 -31.30
C GLU A 261 -4.12 -21.86 -31.95
N ASN A 262 -4.58 -20.89 -31.13
CA ASN A 262 -5.03 -19.57 -31.56
C ASN A 262 -3.96 -18.48 -31.40
N GLY A 263 -2.69 -18.86 -31.22
CA GLY A 263 -1.58 -17.91 -31.09
C GLY A 263 -1.52 -17.15 -29.76
N ILE A 264 -2.26 -17.59 -28.74
CA ILE A 264 -2.27 -16.96 -27.41
C ILE A 264 -1.31 -17.70 -26.47
N SER A 265 -0.48 -16.95 -25.75
CA SER A 265 0.47 -17.52 -24.80
C SER A 265 -0.22 -18.21 -23.62
N SER A 266 0.38 -19.29 -23.10
CA SER A 266 -0.14 -20.01 -21.93
C SER A 266 -0.30 -19.12 -20.69
N LYS A 267 0.54 -18.08 -20.53
CA LYS A 267 0.42 -17.12 -19.42
C LYS A 267 -0.94 -16.40 -19.45
N ILE A 268 -1.30 -15.85 -20.61
CA ILE A 268 -2.57 -15.13 -20.82
C ILE A 268 -3.75 -16.09 -20.70
N ALA A 269 -3.62 -17.31 -21.22
CA ALA A 269 -4.65 -18.35 -21.10
C ALA A 269 -4.95 -18.70 -19.63
N ARG A 270 -3.92 -18.86 -18.79
CA ARG A 270 -4.09 -19.13 -17.35
C ARG A 270 -4.82 -18.00 -16.62
N GLU A 271 -4.41 -16.77 -16.93
CA GLU A 271 -5.01 -15.56 -16.35
C GLU A 271 -6.49 -15.46 -16.71
N ALA A 272 -6.82 -15.65 -18.00
CA ALA A 272 -8.20 -15.66 -18.48
C ALA A 272 -9.02 -16.80 -17.84
N TYR A 273 -8.46 -18.01 -17.74
CA TYR A 273 -9.12 -19.16 -17.11
C TYR A 273 -9.41 -18.93 -15.62
N GLY A 274 -8.53 -18.23 -14.91
CA GLY A 274 -8.70 -17.88 -13.50
C GLY A 274 -9.98 -17.08 -13.22
N THR A 275 -10.49 -16.33 -14.21
CA THR A 275 -11.74 -15.56 -14.08
C THR A 275 -13.00 -16.43 -13.92
N LEU A 276 -12.97 -17.69 -14.35
CA LEU A 276 -14.08 -18.63 -14.11
C LEU A 276 -14.23 -19.01 -12.63
N GLY A 277 -13.11 -19.00 -11.89
CA GLY A 277 -13.07 -19.33 -10.47
C GLY A 277 -13.59 -18.21 -9.57
N THR A 278 -13.49 -16.95 -10.01
CA THR A 278 -14.00 -15.79 -9.26
C THR A 278 -15.50 -15.58 -9.45
N ALA A 279 -16.06 -15.94 -10.60
CA ALA A 279 -17.51 -15.82 -10.88
C ALA A 279 -18.37 -16.89 -10.17
N LYS A 280 -17.81 -18.08 -9.92
CA LYS A 280 -18.46 -19.09 -9.08
C LYS A 280 -18.05 -18.90 -7.63
N GLY A 281 -18.69 -17.93 -6.96
CA GLY A 281 -18.58 -17.79 -5.52
C GLY A 281 -18.70 -19.17 -4.86
N ARG A 282 -17.73 -19.51 -4.01
CA ARG A 282 -17.72 -20.72 -3.17
C ARG A 282 -19.02 -20.78 -2.37
N LYS A 283 -20.07 -21.38 -2.90
CA LYS A 283 -21.10 -22.03 -2.08
C LYS A 283 -20.47 -23.31 -1.56
N ARG A 284 -19.79 -23.23 -0.41
CA ARG A 284 -19.52 -24.41 0.41
C ARG A 284 -20.83 -24.76 1.09
N ALA A 285 -21.39 -25.91 0.71
CA ALA A 285 -22.29 -26.67 1.56
C ALA A 285 -21.47 -27.35 2.67
#